data_AF-A0A2W2BGV6-F1
#
_entry.id   AF-A0A2W2BGV6-F1
#
_cell.length_a   1.000
_cell.length_b   1.000
_cell.length_c   1.000
_cell.angle_alpha   90.00
_cell.angle_beta   90.00
_cell.angle_gamma   90.00
#
_symmetry.space_group_name_H-M   'P 1'
#
loop_
_entity.id
_entity.type
_entity.pdbx_description
1 polymer ?
#
loop_
_entity_poly.entity_id
_entity_poly.type
_entity_poly.pdbx_seq_one_letter_code
_entity_poly.pdbx_strand_id
1 'polypeptide(L)'
;MRRVLEVDGGKIYLPDLLVMSMMQRSYGLVEAVVDCVDGYNLAAAAPLLRMQLDTLVRACYVAHVPVADDVVTAMLKGTEFRRMKDADGKPLTDARLIELAAPHHPWLPPVYKETSGWVHLSLNHLRAAWQITGDQISSGVPLWPDVIPGKLWLELLEAMTTATEQLFGYVEMWESRKGLPLGQARGWPDAEPEPSAR
;
A
#
# COMPACT_ATOMS: atom_id res chain seq x y z
N MET A 1 -12.11 1.23 11.25
CA MET A 1 -11.45 2.37 11.94
C MET A 1 -11.95 2.60 13.35
N ARG A 2 -13.27 2.76 13.56
CA ARG A 2 -13.86 2.95 14.91
C ARG A 2 -13.35 1.94 15.94
N ARG A 3 -13.28 0.67 15.53
CA ARG A 3 -12.81 -0.46 16.33
C ARG A 3 -11.39 -0.28 16.88
N VAL A 4 -10.40 0.01 16.03
CA VAL A 4 -9.00 0.26 16.42
C VAL A 4 -8.88 1.37 17.46
N LEU A 5 -9.67 2.44 17.33
CA LEU A 5 -9.61 3.58 18.26
C LEU A 5 -10.28 3.28 19.60
N GLU A 6 -11.31 2.43 19.64
CA GLU A 6 -12.07 2.09 20.86
C GLU A 6 -11.39 1.02 21.73
N VAL A 7 -10.46 0.23 21.18
CA VAL A 7 -9.70 -0.77 21.94
C VAL A 7 -8.95 -0.15 23.12
N ASP A 8 -8.83 -0.92 24.22
CA ASP A 8 -8.25 -0.50 25.50
C ASP A 8 -8.97 0.74 26.10
N GLY A 9 -10.30 0.77 25.98
CA GLY A 9 -11.12 1.84 26.55
C GLY A 9 -10.91 3.20 25.88
N GLY A 10 -10.54 3.21 24.59
CA GLY A 10 -10.36 4.44 23.83
C GLY A 10 -9.00 5.12 23.99
N LYS A 11 -8.03 4.49 24.67
CA LYS A 11 -6.69 5.07 24.81
C LYS A 11 -6.00 5.15 23.45
N ILE A 12 -5.30 6.27 23.23
CA ILE A 12 -4.55 6.54 22.00
C ILE A 12 -3.06 6.32 22.26
N TYR A 13 -2.44 5.56 21.37
CA TYR A 13 -1.00 5.27 21.36
C TYR A 13 -0.37 5.84 20.10
N LEU A 14 0.95 6.04 20.10
CA LEU A 14 1.64 6.60 18.94
C LEU A 14 1.38 5.81 17.63
N PRO A 15 1.37 4.46 17.61
CA PRO A 15 1.05 3.70 16.40
C PRO A 15 -0.35 3.95 15.86
N ASP A 16 -1.33 4.38 16.67
CA ASP A 16 -2.65 4.77 16.18
C ASP A 16 -2.56 5.93 15.18
N LEU A 17 -1.67 6.90 15.42
CA LEU A 17 -1.48 8.03 14.51
C LEU A 17 -1.01 7.57 13.13
N LEU A 18 -0.08 6.61 13.10
CA LEU A 18 0.45 6.05 11.86
C LEU A 18 -0.60 5.19 11.15
N VAL A 19 -1.29 4.31 11.88
CA VAL A 19 -2.36 3.46 11.34
C VAL A 19 -3.46 4.32 10.72
N MET A 20 -3.94 5.34 11.43
CA MET A 20 -4.95 6.25 10.89
C MET A 20 -4.45 7.00 9.64
N SER A 21 -3.18 7.42 9.63
CA SER A 21 -2.57 8.09 8.47
C SER A 21 -2.44 7.16 7.26
N MET A 22 -2.03 5.91 7.47
CA MET A 22 -1.96 4.88 6.44
C MET A 22 -3.33 4.60 5.83
N MET A 23 -4.36 4.54 6.66
CA MET A 23 -5.72 4.28 6.21
C MET A 23 -6.34 5.44 5.45
N GLN A 24 -6.11 6.68 5.92
CA GLN A 24 -6.52 7.88 5.19
C GLN A 24 -5.85 7.95 3.82
N ARG A 25 -4.54 7.65 3.76
CA ARG A 25 -3.79 7.62 2.51
C ARG A 25 -4.30 6.52 1.58
N SER A 26 -4.50 5.31 2.10
CA SER A 26 -5.03 4.17 1.35
C SER A 26 -6.39 4.50 0.71
N TYR A 27 -7.33 5.05 1.49
CA TYR A 27 -8.64 5.45 0.99
C TYR A 27 -8.52 6.44 -0.18
N GLY A 28 -7.75 7.51 -0.02
CA GLY A 28 -7.56 8.50 -1.09
C GLY A 28 -6.87 7.93 -2.34
N LEU A 29 -5.96 6.96 -2.18
CA LEU A 29 -5.32 6.29 -3.31
C LEU A 29 -6.29 5.37 -4.06
N VAL A 30 -7.17 4.66 -3.36
CA VAL A 30 -8.20 3.81 -3.97
C VAL A 30 -9.17 4.65 -4.79
N GLU A 31 -9.71 5.73 -4.21
CA GLU A 31 -10.59 6.67 -4.93
C GLU A 31 -9.91 7.21 -6.20
N ALA A 32 -8.67 7.66 -6.09
CA ALA A 32 -7.92 8.19 -7.23
C ALA A 32 -7.66 7.12 -8.32
N VAL A 33 -7.47 5.85 -7.94
CA VAL A 33 -7.32 4.77 -8.93
C VAL A 33 -8.62 4.53 -9.67
N VAL A 34 -9.77 4.56 -8.99
CA VAL A 34 -11.10 4.43 -9.63
C VAL A 34 -11.27 5.53 -10.68
N ASP A 35 -11.02 6.79 -10.32
CA ASP A 35 -11.09 7.92 -11.26
C ASP A 35 -10.16 7.73 -12.47
N CYS A 36 -8.94 7.24 -12.25
CA CYS A 36 -7.99 7.00 -13.33
C CYS A 36 -8.42 5.85 -14.25
N VAL A 37 -9.06 4.81 -13.71
CA VAL A 37 -9.58 3.68 -14.50
C VAL A 37 -10.76 4.13 -15.35
N ASP A 38 -11.70 4.90 -14.78
CA ASP A 38 -12.84 5.46 -15.51
C ASP A 38 -12.40 6.41 -16.64
N GLY A 39 -11.29 7.11 -16.43
CA GLY A 39 -10.64 7.97 -17.42
C GLY A 39 -9.63 7.29 -18.34
N TYR A 40 -9.44 5.97 -18.25
CA TYR A 40 -8.42 5.20 -18.99
C TYR A 40 -6.98 5.75 -18.86
N ASN A 41 -6.67 6.38 -17.72
CA ASN A 41 -5.40 7.05 -17.46
C ASN A 41 -4.38 6.14 -16.74
N LEU A 42 -3.80 5.19 -17.48
CA LEU A 42 -2.84 4.23 -16.91
C LEU A 42 -1.58 4.91 -16.36
N ALA A 43 -1.15 6.00 -17.02
CA ALA A 43 0.02 6.77 -16.63
C ALA A 43 -0.11 7.36 -15.21
N ALA A 44 -1.34 7.63 -14.75
CA ALA A 44 -1.61 8.03 -13.38
C ALA A 44 -1.96 6.83 -12.47
N ALA A 45 -2.74 5.86 -12.97
CA ALA A 45 -3.17 4.70 -12.18
C ALA A 45 -1.99 3.85 -11.67
N ALA A 46 -0.99 3.58 -12.51
CA ALA A 46 0.13 2.71 -12.14
C ALA A 46 1.01 3.31 -11.02
N PRO A 47 1.38 4.61 -11.05
CA PRO A 47 2.03 5.27 -9.91
C PRO A 47 1.18 5.30 -8.63
N LEU A 48 -0.15 5.41 -8.72
CA LEU A 48 -1.03 5.34 -7.54
C LEU A 48 -0.96 3.96 -6.87
N LEU A 49 -0.99 2.87 -7.66
CA LEU A 49 -0.76 1.51 -7.13
C LEU A 49 0.63 1.41 -6.48
N ARG A 50 1.68 1.94 -7.12
CA ARG A 50 3.02 1.98 -6.54
C ARG A 50 3.05 2.69 -5.18
N MET A 51 2.28 3.78 -5.04
CA MET A 51 2.13 4.49 -3.77
C MET A 51 1.38 3.66 -2.74
N GLN A 52 0.36 2.89 -3.12
CA GLN A 52 -0.33 1.99 -2.20
C GLN A 52 0.61 0.88 -1.69
N LEU A 53 1.45 0.33 -2.56
CA LEU A 53 2.48 -0.63 -2.17
C LEU A 53 3.49 -0.03 -1.17
N ASP A 54 3.83 1.27 -1.28
CA ASP A 54 4.64 1.96 -0.26
C ASP A 54 3.95 2.01 1.11
N THR A 55 2.62 2.22 1.15
CA THR A 55 1.86 2.13 2.40
C THR A 55 1.99 0.73 2.99
N LEU A 56 1.77 -0.30 2.16
CA LEU A 56 1.77 -1.69 2.59
C LEU A 56 3.12 -2.12 3.14
N VAL A 57 4.23 -1.86 2.44
CA VAL A 57 5.56 -2.27 2.93
C VAL A 57 5.96 -1.56 4.23
N ARG A 58 5.53 -0.31 4.42
CA ARG A 58 5.76 0.41 5.68
C ARG A 58 4.89 -0.12 6.80
N ALA A 59 3.64 -0.47 6.53
CA ALA A 59 2.76 -1.14 7.50
C ALA A 59 3.35 -2.50 7.92
N CYS A 60 3.80 -3.31 6.95
CA CYS A 60 4.49 -4.57 7.19
C CYS A 60 5.71 -4.37 8.09
N TYR A 61 6.57 -3.40 7.78
CA TYR A 61 7.75 -3.12 8.60
C TYR A 61 7.36 -2.76 10.04
N VAL A 62 6.46 -1.79 10.22
CA VAL A 62 6.04 -1.32 11.55
C VAL A 62 5.37 -2.43 12.38
N ALA A 63 4.61 -3.31 11.74
CA ALA A 63 3.95 -4.43 12.41
C ALA A 63 4.92 -5.48 12.97
N HIS A 64 6.16 -5.52 12.46
CA HIS A 64 7.17 -6.51 12.83
C HIS A 64 8.38 -5.93 13.59
N VAL A 65 8.44 -4.61 13.81
CA VAL A 65 9.46 -4.04 14.70
C VAL A 65 9.08 -4.23 16.17
N PRO A 66 10.07 -4.45 17.07
CA PRO A 66 9.80 -4.60 18.50
C PRO A 66 9.15 -3.38 19.16
N VAL A 67 9.46 -2.17 18.68
CA VAL A 67 8.98 -0.90 19.25
C VAL A 67 8.49 0.03 18.14
N ALA A 68 7.20 -0.07 17.78
CA ALA A 68 6.59 0.77 16.75
C ALA A 68 6.62 2.27 17.11
N ASP A 69 6.54 2.61 18.39
CA ASP A 69 6.57 3.99 18.91
C ASP A 69 7.83 4.75 18.48
N ASP A 70 8.99 4.08 18.40
CA ASP A 70 10.24 4.70 17.97
C ASP A 70 10.19 5.12 16.49
N VAL A 71 9.58 4.29 15.65
CA VAL A 71 9.39 4.59 14.22
C VAL A 71 8.47 5.80 14.08
N VAL A 72 7.31 5.80 14.76
CA VAL A 72 6.35 6.90 14.69
C VAL A 72 6.97 8.20 15.24
N THR A 73 7.68 8.12 16.36
CA THR A 73 8.37 9.27 16.96
C THR A 73 9.40 9.87 16.00
N ALA A 74 10.18 9.03 15.30
CA ALA A 74 11.15 9.50 14.31
C ALA A 74 10.45 10.19 13.13
N MET A 75 9.33 9.64 12.64
CA MET A 75 8.52 10.27 11.57
C MET A 75 7.97 11.63 11.99
N LEU A 76 7.41 11.75 13.20
CA LEU A 76 6.87 13.01 13.73
C LEU A 76 7.95 14.08 13.89
N LYS A 77 9.21 13.68 14.09
CA LYS A 77 10.39 14.57 14.09
C LYS A 77 10.89 14.94 12.68
N GLY A 78 10.20 14.50 11.63
CA GLY A 78 10.57 14.76 10.23
C GLY A 78 11.68 13.83 9.70
N THR A 79 11.99 12.72 10.38
CA THR A 79 12.97 11.76 9.88
C THR A 79 12.34 10.92 8.77
N GLU A 80 12.94 10.95 7.59
CA GLU A 80 12.55 10.07 6.48
C GLU A 80 12.90 8.60 6.80
N PHE A 81 12.06 7.64 6.34
CA PHE A 81 12.31 6.20 6.51
C PHE A 81 13.73 5.81 6.10
N ARG A 82 14.19 6.23 4.91
CA ARG A 82 15.54 5.90 4.40
C ARG A 82 16.70 6.34 5.29
N ARG A 83 16.48 7.23 6.27
CA ARG A 83 17.48 7.67 7.26
C ARG A 83 17.42 6.88 8.56
N MET A 84 16.35 6.13 8.78
CA MET A 84 16.22 5.18 9.89
C MET A 84 16.96 3.88 9.55
N LYS A 85 17.31 3.12 10.59
CA LYS A 85 17.98 1.82 10.46
C LYS A 85 17.09 0.69 10.96
N ASP A 86 17.15 -0.46 10.31
CA ASP A 86 16.54 -1.69 10.81
C ASP A 86 17.38 -2.36 11.92
N ALA A 87 16.92 -3.54 12.35
CA ALA A 87 17.60 -4.36 13.35
C ALA A 87 19.01 -4.83 12.90
N ASP A 88 19.26 -4.91 11.58
CA ASP A 88 20.58 -5.24 11.01
C ASP A 88 21.48 -3.99 10.86
N GLY A 89 21.00 -2.81 11.29
CA GLY A 89 21.70 -1.54 11.14
C GLY A 89 21.71 -0.99 9.71
N LYS A 90 20.92 -1.57 8.78
CA LYS A 90 20.82 -1.14 7.38
C LYS A 90 19.79 -0.02 7.22
N PRO A 91 20.03 0.96 6.34
CA PRO A 91 19.05 2.01 6.07
C PRO A 91 17.73 1.46 5.49
N LEU A 92 16.59 1.95 5.95
CA LEU A 92 15.25 1.58 5.44
C LEU A 92 14.93 2.26 4.10
N THR A 93 15.74 1.97 3.10
CA THR A 93 15.43 2.36 1.71
C THR A 93 14.21 1.59 1.20
N ASP A 94 13.57 2.09 0.16
CA ASP A 94 12.50 1.40 -0.57
C ASP A 94 12.87 -0.06 -0.89
N ALA A 95 14.07 -0.29 -1.44
CA ALA A 95 14.56 -1.62 -1.75
C ALA A 95 14.65 -2.52 -0.50
N ARG A 96 15.10 -1.95 0.62
CA ARG A 96 15.19 -2.68 1.89
C ARG A 96 13.81 -2.99 2.46
N LEU A 97 12.85 -2.06 2.38
CA LEU A 97 11.47 -2.29 2.83
C LEU A 97 10.79 -3.39 2.01
N ILE A 98 11.03 -3.45 0.70
CA ILE A 98 10.53 -4.55 -0.16
C ILE A 98 11.19 -5.87 0.23
N GLU A 99 12.51 -5.88 0.45
CA GLU A 99 13.25 -7.09 0.88
C GLU A 99 12.66 -7.64 2.19
N LEU A 100 12.40 -6.77 3.16
CA LEU A 100 11.79 -7.14 4.44
C LEU A 100 10.33 -7.58 4.31
N ALA A 101 9.59 -7.03 3.35
CA ALA A 101 8.19 -7.40 3.11
C ALA A 101 8.02 -8.67 2.27
N ALA A 102 9.01 -9.05 1.44
CA ALA A 102 8.90 -10.17 0.50
C ALA A 102 8.53 -11.52 1.14
N PRO A 103 9.03 -11.89 2.35
CA PRO A 103 8.59 -13.12 3.03
C PRO A 103 7.10 -13.12 3.41
N HIS A 104 6.51 -11.95 3.63
CA HIS A 104 5.09 -11.78 4.01
C HIS A 104 4.20 -11.58 2.78
N HIS A 105 4.74 -10.98 1.72
CA HIS A 105 4.02 -10.65 0.48
C HIS A 105 4.86 -11.02 -0.77
N PRO A 106 4.97 -12.30 -1.13
CA PRO A 106 5.83 -12.74 -2.24
C PRO A 106 5.45 -12.17 -3.62
N TRP A 107 4.19 -11.77 -3.79
CA TRP A 107 3.66 -11.15 -5.00
C TRP A 107 4.10 -9.68 -5.19
N LEU A 108 4.50 -9.01 -4.10
CA LEU A 108 4.74 -7.57 -4.08
C LEU A 108 5.99 -7.14 -4.88
N PRO A 109 7.17 -7.77 -4.75
CA PRO A 109 8.38 -7.32 -5.45
C PRO A 109 8.24 -7.15 -6.97
N PRO A 110 7.67 -8.11 -7.73
CA PRO A 110 7.49 -7.92 -9.18
C PRO A 110 6.51 -6.78 -9.49
N VAL A 111 5.37 -6.68 -8.79
CA VAL A 111 4.39 -5.61 -9.02
C VAL A 111 4.98 -4.23 -8.69
N TYR A 112 5.75 -4.13 -7.61
CA TYR A 112 6.43 -2.90 -7.23
C TYR A 112 7.42 -2.45 -8.31
N LYS A 113 8.17 -3.40 -8.88
CA LYS A 113 9.13 -3.13 -9.96
C LYS A 113 8.42 -2.61 -11.21
N GLU A 114 7.37 -3.29 -11.65
CA GLU A 114 6.61 -2.90 -12.85
C GLU A 114 5.96 -1.53 -12.68
N THR A 115 5.29 -1.28 -11.56
CA THR A 115 4.63 0.00 -11.28
C THR A 115 5.62 1.14 -11.04
N SER A 116 6.81 0.87 -10.49
CA SER A 116 7.90 1.87 -10.42
C SER A 116 8.37 2.31 -11.79
N GLY A 117 8.27 1.45 -12.81
CA GLY A 117 8.53 1.78 -14.21
C GLY A 117 7.59 2.88 -14.75
N TRP A 118 6.47 3.16 -14.09
CA TRP A 118 5.54 4.22 -14.47
C TRP A 118 5.73 5.54 -13.70
N VAL A 119 6.63 5.57 -12.70
CA VAL A 119 6.86 6.79 -11.89
C VAL A 119 7.76 7.79 -12.60
N HIS A 120 8.79 7.31 -13.29
CA HIS A 120 9.71 8.14 -14.07
C HIS A 120 9.50 7.88 -15.56
N LEU A 121 9.78 8.88 -16.39
CA LEU A 121 9.76 8.71 -17.85
C LEU A 121 10.66 7.54 -18.24
N SER A 122 10.05 6.52 -18.84
CA SER A 122 10.65 5.21 -19.06
C SER A 122 10.17 4.60 -20.37
N LEU A 123 10.70 3.42 -20.69
CA LEU A 123 10.23 2.64 -21.83
C LEU A 123 8.73 2.29 -21.77
N ASN A 124 8.14 2.16 -20.58
CA ASN A 124 6.71 1.88 -20.44
C ASN A 124 5.87 3.02 -21.04
N HIS A 125 6.29 4.26 -20.82
CA HIS A 125 5.64 5.45 -21.37
C HIS A 125 5.77 5.50 -22.90
N LEU A 126 6.95 5.20 -23.43
CA LEU A 126 7.17 5.16 -24.89
C LEU A 126 6.30 4.07 -25.54
N ARG A 127 6.23 2.87 -24.94
CA ARG A 127 5.39 1.77 -25.43
C ARG A 127 3.90 2.07 -25.37
N ALA A 128 3.46 2.77 -24.33
CA ALA A 128 2.08 3.22 -24.22
C ALA A 128 1.76 4.31 -25.25
N ALA A 129 2.67 5.26 -25.48
CA ALA A 129 2.43 6.38 -26.37
C ALA A 129 2.51 6.01 -27.86
N TRP A 130 3.31 5.01 -28.23
CA TRP A 130 3.60 4.67 -29.62
C TRP A 130 3.21 3.22 -29.94
N GLN A 131 2.35 3.04 -30.94
CA GLN A 131 1.91 1.74 -31.44
C GLN A 131 2.57 1.48 -32.79
N ILE A 132 3.23 0.34 -32.92
CA ILE A 132 3.95 -0.05 -34.15
C ILE A 132 3.31 -1.33 -34.69
N THR A 133 2.78 -1.27 -35.92
CA THR A 133 2.16 -2.42 -36.60
C THR A 133 2.73 -2.53 -38.01
N GLY A 134 3.62 -3.51 -38.24
CA GLY A 134 4.37 -3.61 -39.49
C GLY A 134 5.19 -2.33 -39.72
N ASP A 135 4.97 -1.69 -40.87
CA ASP A 135 5.64 -0.42 -41.24
C ASP A 135 4.87 0.84 -40.79
N GLN A 136 3.75 0.68 -40.06
CA GLN A 136 2.95 1.81 -39.57
C GLN A 136 3.27 2.14 -38.12
N ILE A 137 3.38 3.44 -37.82
CA ILE A 137 3.49 3.99 -36.47
C ILE A 137 2.30 4.92 -36.21
N SER A 138 1.65 4.75 -35.06
CA SER A 138 0.55 5.59 -34.60
C SER A 138 0.73 6.02 -33.15
N SER A 139 0.11 7.15 -32.81
CA SER A 139 0.09 7.73 -31.46
C SER A 139 -1.09 8.69 -31.33
N GLY A 140 -1.56 8.92 -30.10
CA GLY A 140 -2.65 9.84 -29.79
C GLY A 140 -2.40 10.60 -28.49
N VAL A 141 -2.83 11.88 -28.45
CA VAL A 141 -2.92 12.69 -27.23
C VAL A 141 -4.34 13.25 -27.14
N PRO A 142 -5.17 12.82 -26.16
CA PRO A 142 -4.86 11.84 -25.11
C PRO A 142 -4.66 10.42 -25.65
N LEU A 143 -4.07 9.55 -24.82
CA LEU A 143 -3.91 8.12 -25.12
C LEU A 143 -5.27 7.49 -25.40
N TRP A 144 -5.37 6.68 -26.47
CA TRP A 144 -6.64 6.01 -26.77
C TRP A 144 -6.89 4.85 -25.79
N PRO A 145 -8.12 4.69 -25.27
CA PRO A 145 -8.47 3.64 -24.31
C PRO A 145 -8.11 2.21 -24.74
N ASP A 146 -8.24 1.92 -26.03
CA ASP A 146 -8.02 0.62 -26.65
C ASP A 146 -6.54 0.24 -26.82
N VAL A 147 -5.61 1.18 -26.63
CA VAL A 147 -4.17 0.92 -26.66
C VAL A 147 -3.72 0.09 -25.44
N ILE A 148 -4.39 0.27 -24.30
CA ILE A 148 -4.05 -0.46 -23.08
C ILE A 148 -4.84 -1.77 -23.04
N PRO A 149 -4.17 -2.94 -23.00
CA PRO A 149 -4.87 -4.22 -22.91
C PRO A 149 -5.72 -4.31 -21.64
N GLY A 150 -6.97 -4.78 -21.76
CA GLY A 150 -7.87 -4.98 -20.63
C GLY A 150 -7.27 -5.80 -19.48
N LYS A 151 -6.41 -6.77 -19.80
CA LYS A 151 -5.67 -7.56 -18.79
C LYS A 151 -4.84 -6.68 -17.86
N LEU A 152 -4.21 -5.63 -18.36
CA LEU A 152 -3.36 -4.76 -17.55
C LEU A 152 -4.17 -3.94 -16.53
N TRP A 153 -5.39 -3.54 -16.91
CA TRP A 153 -6.34 -2.92 -15.98
C TRP A 153 -6.79 -3.87 -14.88
N LEU A 154 -7.08 -5.14 -15.24
CA LEU A 154 -7.44 -6.18 -14.29
C LEU A 154 -6.28 -6.45 -13.30
N GLU A 155 -5.06 -6.60 -13.79
CA GLU A 155 -3.86 -6.80 -12.95
C GLU A 155 -3.64 -5.63 -11.98
N LEU A 156 -3.87 -4.39 -12.44
CA LEU A 156 -3.76 -3.20 -11.61
C LEU A 156 -4.82 -3.19 -10.49
N LEU A 157 -6.08 -3.46 -10.84
CA LEU A 157 -7.20 -3.49 -9.89
C LEU A 157 -7.06 -4.64 -8.88
N GLU A 158 -6.63 -5.81 -9.33
CA GLU A 158 -6.35 -6.97 -8.47
C GLU A 158 -5.24 -6.63 -7.48
N ALA A 159 -4.11 -6.10 -7.96
CA ALA A 159 -3.00 -5.70 -7.09
C ALA A 159 -3.39 -4.58 -6.11
N MET A 160 -4.22 -3.62 -6.53
CA MET A 160 -4.73 -2.57 -5.65
C MET A 160 -5.63 -3.13 -4.55
N THR A 161 -6.51 -4.06 -4.91
CA THR A 161 -7.40 -4.75 -3.98
C THR A 161 -6.60 -5.56 -2.97
N THR A 162 -5.70 -6.43 -3.46
CA THR A 162 -4.82 -7.25 -2.62
C THR A 162 -3.97 -6.41 -1.68
N ALA A 163 -3.39 -5.30 -2.17
CA ALA A 163 -2.60 -4.40 -1.32
C ALA A 163 -3.43 -3.79 -0.18
N THR A 164 -4.67 -3.45 -0.48
CA THR A 164 -5.60 -2.82 0.47
C THR A 164 -6.09 -3.82 1.52
N GLU A 165 -6.43 -5.04 1.10
CA GLU A 165 -6.80 -6.14 2.01
C GLU A 165 -5.66 -6.48 2.96
N GLN A 166 -4.43 -6.60 2.45
CA GLN A 166 -3.27 -6.90 3.28
C GLN A 166 -2.92 -5.75 4.23
N LEU A 167 -3.17 -4.50 3.83
CA LEU A 167 -3.07 -3.36 4.74
C LEU A 167 -4.07 -3.47 5.89
N PHE A 168 -5.32 -3.86 5.63
CA PHE A 168 -6.31 -4.11 6.69
C PHE A 168 -5.86 -5.19 7.66
N GLY A 169 -5.21 -6.26 7.18
CA GLY A 169 -4.62 -7.27 8.05
C GLY A 169 -3.61 -6.70 9.06
N TYR A 170 -2.81 -5.69 8.68
CA TYR A 170 -1.91 -5.01 9.61
C TYR A 170 -2.63 -4.10 10.60
N VAL A 171 -3.75 -3.49 10.19
CA VAL A 171 -4.61 -2.72 11.08
C VAL A 171 -5.24 -3.62 12.14
N GLU A 172 -5.74 -4.79 11.74
CA GLU A 172 -6.30 -5.79 12.64
C GLU A 172 -5.22 -6.37 13.57
N MET A 173 -4.01 -6.58 13.05
CA MET A 173 -2.88 -6.99 13.87
C MET A 173 -2.59 -5.96 14.97
N TRP A 174 -2.56 -4.66 14.63
CA TRP A 174 -2.40 -3.60 15.61
C TRP A 174 -3.57 -3.58 16.62
N GLU A 175 -4.81 -3.66 16.14
CA GLU A 175 -6.01 -3.74 16.98
C GLU A 175 -5.89 -4.86 18.04
N SER A 176 -5.44 -6.04 17.61
CA SER A 176 -5.32 -7.20 18.50
C SER A 176 -4.27 -7.02 19.60
N ARG A 177 -3.23 -6.20 19.39
CA ARG A 177 -2.10 -6.03 20.32
C ARG A 177 -2.10 -4.70 21.07
N LYS A 178 -2.84 -3.71 20.59
CA LYS A 178 -2.88 -2.33 21.12
C LYS A 178 -3.09 -2.30 22.62
N GLY A 179 -2.21 -1.66 23.39
CA GLY A 179 -2.34 -1.56 24.85
C GLY A 179 -2.10 -2.86 25.64
N LEU A 180 -1.65 -3.94 24.98
CA LEU A 180 -1.17 -5.15 25.66
C LEU A 180 0.37 -5.15 25.81
N PRO A 181 0.92 -5.94 26.74
CA PRO A 181 2.36 -6.20 26.80
C PRO A 181 2.91 -6.78 25.50
N LEU A 182 4.20 -6.54 25.23
CA LEU A 182 4.88 -7.04 24.04
C LEU A 182 4.71 -8.57 23.91
N GLY A 183 4.35 -9.02 22.69
CA GLY A 183 4.14 -10.44 22.39
C GLY A 183 2.75 -10.98 22.76
N GLN A 184 1.90 -10.19 23.40
CA GLN A 184 0.50 -10.57 23.68
C GLN A 184 -0.44 -10.07 22.59
N ALA A 185 -1.49 -10.85 22.33
CA ALA A 185 -2.58 -10.50 21.43
C ALA A 185 -3.92 -10.89 22.05
N ARG A 186 -4.95 -10.09 21.81
CA ARG A 186 -6.34 -10.45 22.15
C ARG A 186 -6.80 -11.54 21.20
N GLY A 187 -7.41 -12.60 21.75
CA GLY A 187 -8.21 -13.52 20.97
C GLY A 187 -9.47 -12.81 20.50
N TRP A 188 -9.83 -13.01 19.24
CA TRP A 188 -11.11 -12.53 18.73
C TRP A 188 -12.22 -13.46 19.24
N PRO A 189 -13.33 -12.96 19.81
CA PRO A 189 -14.54 -13.75 19.84
C PRO A 189 -14.92 -14.04 18.39
N ASP A 190 -15.25 -15.30 18.05
CA ASP A 190 -15.88 -15.62 16.78
C ASP A 190 -16.96 -14.58 16.54
N ALA A 191 -16.90 -13.88 15.40
CA ALA A 191 -17.79 -12.77 15.11
C ALA A 191 -19.22 -13.19 15.44
N GLU A 192 -19.81 -12.60 16.49
CA GLU A 192 -21.23 -12.83 16.73
C GLU A 192 -21.93 -12.41 15.44
N PRO A 193 -22.73 -13.30 14.83
CA PRO A 193 -23.38 -12.99 13.56
C PRO A 193 -24.16 -11.70 13.73
N GLU A 194 -24.04 -10.80 12.76
CA GLU A 194 -24.76 -9.53 12.79
C GLU A 194 -26.23 -9.81 13.12
N PRO A 195 -26.82 -9.10 14.10
CA PRO A 195 -28.23 -9.28 14.41
C PRO A 195 -29.02 -8.97 13.13
N SER A 196 -29.73 -9.98 12.64
CA SER A 196 -30.55 -9.88 11.43
C SER A 196 -31.37 -8.60 11.49
N ALA A 197 -31.16 -7.70 10.52
CA ALA A 197 -31.94 -6.48 10.39
C ALA A 197 -33.43 -6.85 10.43
N ARG A 198 -34.13 -6.29 11.42
CA ARG A 198 -35.59 -6.35 11.53
C ARG A 198 -36.22 -5.23 10.71
#